data_AF-A0AAD7SRK2-F1
#
_entry.id   AF-A0AAD7SRK2-F1
#
_cell.length_a   1.000
_cell.length_b   1.000
_cell.length_c   1.000
_cell.angle_alpha   90.00
_cell.angle_beta   90.00
_cell.angle_gamma   90.00
#
_symmetry.space_group_name_H-M   'P 1'
#
loop_
_entity.id
_entity.type
_entity.pdbx_description
1 polymer ?
#
loop_
_entity_poly.entity_id
_entity_poly.type
_entity_poly.pdbx_seq_one_letter_code
_entity_poly.pdbx_strand_id
1 'polypeptide(L)'
;MASLLPEILCDISQQAPPPCKDYYNLTVSKTEVVLRVWKVSNPNRHGGAHPTSDTRSHVDFLQDGLLQGRIKRVFGQSLVEYVLNLCQQHFDYLVRLSDDLIIGILSFLDWEDIRRVAQTCKKLQQVCSSEGFWARAATAPYGRGRAVMEGVSPAIQRRLLVFHRRQALSRAVQQQKKQHSAWHPQ
;
A
#
# COMPACT_ATOMS: atom_id res chain seq x y z
N MET A 1 -10.50 13.16 12.33
CA MET A 1 -10.06 12.08 11.41
C MET A 1 -8.80 11.34 11.88
N ALA A 2 -8.01 11.87 12.83
CA ALA A 2 -6.78 11.23 13.33
C ALA A 2 -6.97 9.93 14.15
N SER A 3 -8.20 9.60 14.56
CA SER A 3 -8.51 8.37 15.33
C SER A 3 -8.39 7.08 14.50
N LEU A 4 -8.50 7.16 13.18
CA LEU A 4 -8.42 6.00 12.28
C LEU A 4 -6.99 5.56 11.96
N LEU A 5 -5.99 6.39 12.30
CA LEU A 5 -4.61 6.07 12.01
C LEU A 5 -4.09 4.99 12.98
N PRO A 6 -3.26 4.05 12.52
CA PRO A 6 -2.54 3.14 13.41
C PRO A 6 -1.58 3.93 14.31
N GLU A 7 -1.24 3.35 15.47
CA GLU A 7 -0.29 3.95 16.42
C GLU A 7 1.08 4.17 15.79
N ILE A 8 1.53 3.18 15.02
CA ILE A 8 2.76 3.22 14.22
C ILE A 8 2.39 3.59 12.79
N LEU A 9 2.92 4.72 12.31
CA LEU A 9 2.67 5.25 10.97
C LEU A 9 3.64 4.69 9.94
N CYS A 10 4.90 4.52 10.33
CA CYS A 10 5.97 4.01 9.47
C CYS A 10 6.93 3.17 10.31
N ASP A 11 7.33 2.01 9.80
CA ASP A 11 8.37 1.17 10.40
C ASP A 11 9.25 0.60 9.30
N ILE A 12 10.53 1.00 9.29
CA ILE A 12 11.47 0.63 8.24
C ILE A 12 12.81 0.26 8.88
N SER A 13 13.36 -0.88 8.46
CA SER A 13 14.66 -1.37 8.91
C SER A 13 15.63 -1.45 7.74
N GLN A 14 16.86 -0.99 7.94
CA GLN A 14 17.90 -1.02 6.93
C GLN A 14 19.29 -1.13 7.57
N GLN A 15 20.21 -1.80 6.87
CA GLN A 15 21.62 -1.80 7.22
C GLN A 15 22.32 -0.55 6.66
N ALA A 16 23.14 0.10 7.47
CA ALA A 16 23.91 1.25 7.02
C ALA A 16 24.88 0.88 5.89
N PRO A 17 25.12 1.80 4.95
CA PRO A 17 26.12 1.59 3.90
C PRO A 17 27.51 1.39 4.51
N PRO A 18 28.43 0.74 3.78
CA PRO A 18 29.84 0.65 4.19
C PRO A 18 30.41 2.03 4.55
N PRO A 19 31.27 2.15 5.58
CA PRO A 19 31.94 1.06 6.30
C PRO A 19 31.23 0.57 7.58
N CYS A 20 30.25 1.33 8.09
CA CYS A 20 29.70 1.14 9.43
C CYS A 20 28.85 -0.14 9.58
N LYS A 21 28.10 -0.55 8.54
CA LYS A 21 27.31 -1.81 8.51
C LYS A 21 26.39 -2.07 9.72
N ASP A 22 26.17 -1.08 10.59
CA ASP A 22 25.25 -1.16 11.72
C ASP A 22 23.81 -1.29 11.22
N TYR A 23 22.95 -1.91 12.02
CA TYR A 23 21.53 -2.02 11.71
C TYR A 23 20.77 -0.85 12.31
N TYR A 24 19.91 -0.24 11.49
CA TYR A 24 19.04 0.86 11.87
C TYR A 24 17.58 0.45 11.68
N ASN A 25 16.74 0.81 12.64
CA ASN A 25 15.28 0.74 12.53
C ASN A 25 14.72 2.13 12.83
N LEU A 26 13.90 2.63 11.93
CA LEU A 26 13.21 3.90 12.04
C LEU A 26 11.72 3.63 12.21
N THR A 27 11.20 4.00 13.37
CA THR A 27 9.77 3.91 13.69
C THR A 27 9.22 5.31 13.88
N VAL A 28 8.17 5.65 13.13
CA VAL A 28 7.43 6.90 13.27
C VAL A 28 6.07 6.56 13.87
N SER A 29 5.85 7.02 15.08
CA SER A 29 4.56 6.94 15.77
C SER A 29 3.76 8.24 15.55
N LYS A 30 2.51 8.27 16.03
CA LYS A 30 1.65 9.47 15.95
C LYS A 30 2.25 10.72 16.60
N THR A 31 3.11 10.56 17.59
CA THR A 31 3.63 11.66 18.43
C THR A 31 5.15 11.80 18.37
N GLU A 32 5.84 10.70 18.05
CA GLU A 32 7.28 10.58 18.23
C GLU A 32 7.94 9.89 17.03
N VAL A 33 9.22 10.20 16.83
CA VAL A 33 10.12 9.53 15.89
C VAL A 33 11.18 8.81 16.72
N VAL A 34 11.31 7.50 16.50
CA VAL A 34 12.26 6.65 17.19
C VAL A 34 13.26 6.08 16.20
N LEU A 35 14.54 6.34 16.41
CA LEU A 35 15.63 5.72 15.67
C LEU A 35 16.39 4.76 16.57
N ARG A 36 16.28 3.46 16.29
CA ARG A 36 16.99 2.39 16.99
C ARG A 36 18.20 1.96 16.18
N VAL A 37 19.33 1.79 16.87
CA VAL A 37 20.61 1.39 16.26
C VAL A 37 21.18 0.19 16.99
N TRP A 38 21.48 -0.86 16.25
CA TRP A 38 22.26 -2.01 16.70
C TRP A 38 23.64 -1.93 16.10
N LYS A 39 24.63 -1.69 16.96
CA LYS A 39 26.03 -1.66 16.55
C LYS A 39 26.50 -3.06 16.22
N VAL A 40 27.05 -3.26 15.03
CA VAL A 40 27.62 -4.54 14.61
C VAL A 40 29.07 -4.57 15.06
N SER A 41 29.29 -5.14 16.26
CA SER A 41 30.60 -5.30 16.87
C SER A 41 30.99 -6.78 16.98
N ASN A 42 32.28 -7.05 17.17
CA ASN A 42 32.78 -8.41 17.42
C ASN A 42 32.12 -9.00 18.69
N PRO A 43 31.44 -10.17 18.61
CA PRO A 43 30.72 -10.78 19.74
C PRO A 43 31.59 -10.99 20.99
N ASN A 44 32.90 -11.16 20.81
CA ASN A 44 33.82 -11.46 21.90
C ASN A 44 34.19 -10.23 22.77
N ARG A 45 33.70 -9.03 22.43
CA ARG A 45 34.05 -7.78 23.13
C ARG A 45 32.92 -7.16 23.96
N HIS A 46 31.66 -7.56 23.78
CA HIS A 46 30.52 -6.91 24.43
C HIS A 46 29.47 -7.91 24.95
N GLY A 47 29.11 -7.79 26.22
CA GLY A 47 27.95 -8.46 26.83
C GLY A 47 26.67 -7.71 26.50
N GLY A 48 25.67 -8.41 25.95
CA GLY A 48 24.31 -7.90 25.74
C GLY A 48 24.21 -6.59 24.96
N ALA A 49 24.31 -6.63 23.63
CA ALA A 49 24.16 -5.44 22.78
C ALA A 49 22.70 -4.98 22.72
N HIS A 50 22.26 -4.20 23.71
CA HIS A 50 20.98 -3.50 23.66
C HIS A 50 21.03 -2.39 22.60
N PRO A 51 19.96 -2.21 21.81
CA PRO A 51 19.91 -1.14 20.83
C PRO A 51 19.98 0.23 21.51
N THR A 52 20.75 1.13 20.92
CA THR A 52 20.66 2.56 21.28
C THR A 52 19.39 3.11 20.63
N SER A 53 18.48 3.66 21.43
CA SER A 53 17.23 4.26 20.96
C SER A 53 17.30 5.78 21.13
N ASP A 54 17.18 6.51 20.04
CA ASP A 54 17.06 7.97 20.03
C ASP A 54 15.60 8.32 19.73
N THR A 55 14.92 8.94 20.70
CA THR A 55 13.49 9.26 20.61
C THR A 55 13.33 10.77 20.62
N ARG A 56 12.59 11.29 19.64
CA ARG A 56 12.29 12.72 19.50
C ARG A 56 10.80 12.92 19.32
N SER A 57 10.27 14.00 19.89
CA SER A 57 8.93 14.46 19.52
C SER A 57 8.93 14.96 18.07
N HIS A 58 7.75 15.06 17.44
CA HIS A 58 7.64 15.61 16.09
C HIS A 58 8.18 17.05 15.99
N VAL A 59 7.94 17.89 17.02
CA VAL A 59 8.40 19.29 17.04
C VAL A 59 9.93 19.35 17.11
N ASP A 60 10.54 18.52 17.97
CA ASP A 60 11.99 18.46 18.10
C ASP A 60 12.64 17.90 16.82
N PHE A 61 12.01 16.89 16.21
CA PHE A 61 12.52 16.28 14.99
C PHE A 61 12.59 17.28 13.82
N LEU A 62 11.61 18.19 13.71
CA LEU A 62 11.60 19.21 12.65
C LEU A 62 12.81 20.17 12.76
N GLN A 63 13.31 20.40 13.97
CA GLN A 63 14.45 21.28 14.23
C GLN A 63 15.79 20.54 14.29
N ASP A 64 15.78 19.23 14.53
CA ASP A 64 16.98 18.41 14.67
C ASP A 64 17.60 18.00 13.32
N GLY A 65 18.42 18.91 12.78
CA GLY A 65 19.20 18.65 11.56
C GLY A 65 20.22 17.50 11.69
N LEU A 66 20.65 17.15 12.91
CA LEU A 66 21.61 16.06 13.13
C LEU A 66 20.93 14.71 12.95
N LEU A 67 19.76 14.51 13.56
CA LEU A 67 19.00 13.28 13.43
C LEU A 67 18.49 13.09 12.00
N GLN A 68 18.00 14.16 11.36
CA GLN A 68 17.63 14.15 9.94
C GLN A 68 18.83 13.76 9.05
N GLY A 69 20.02 14.29 9.32
CA GLY A 69 21.25 13.95 8.61
C GLY A 69 21.65 12.47 8.77
N ARG A 70 21.46 11.89 9.95
CA ARG A 70 21.70 10.45 10.20
C ARG A 70 20.74 9.58 9.41
N ILE A 71 19.44 9.91 9.44
CA ILE A 71 18.42 9.18 8.67
C ILE A 71 18.70 9.30 7.16
N LYS A 72 19.02 10.50 6.68
CA LYS A 72 19.38 10.75 5.28
C LYS A 72 20.53 9.87 4.80
N ARG A 73 21.57 9.70 5.63
CA ARG A 73 22.74 8.89 5.29
C ARG A 73 22.42 7.40 5.15
N VAL A 74 21.50 6.89 5.97
CA VAL A 74 21.17 5.45 6.01
C VAL A 74 20.05 5.10 5.03
N PHE A 75 18.96 5.85 5.07
CA PHE A 75 17.73 5.54 4.34
C PHE A 75 17.53 6.38 3.06
N GLY A 76 18.30 7.46 2.90
CA GLY A 76 18.21 8.37 1.76
C GLY A 76 17.29 9.57 1.99
N GLN A 77 17.32 10.50 1.03
CA GLN A 77 16.63 11.78 1.10
C GLN A 77 15.10 11.63 1.03
N SER A 78 14.59 10.74 0.17
CA SER A 78 13.16 10.53 -0.02
C SER A 78 12.45 10.08 1.26
N LEU A 79 13.12 9.27 2.09
CA LEU A 79 12.54 8.85 3.36
C LEU A 79 12.51 9.98 4.38
N VAL A 80 13.55 10.83 4.41
CA VAL A 80 13.55 12.00 5.31
C VAL A 80 12.40 12.94 4.96
N GLU A 81 12.18 13.24 3.69
CA GLU A 81 11.04 14.04 3.24
C GLU A 81 9.70 13.41 3.62
N TYR A 82 9.57 12.09 3.46
CA TYR A 82 8.38 11.37 3.90
C TYR A 82 8.14 11.51 5.41
N VAL A 83 9.16 11.33 6.24
CA VAL A 83 9.05 11.46 7.71
C VAL A 83 8.75 12.91 8.13
N LEU A 84 9.33 13.90 7.45
CA LEU A 84 9.01 15.31 7.66
C LEU A 84 7.54 15.60 7.35
N ASN A 85 7.03 15.08 6.24
CA ASN A 85 5.61 15.19 5.89
C ASN A 85 4.71 14.56 6.97
N LEU A 86 5.09 13.38 7.50
CA LEU A 86 4.36 12.75 8.61
C LEU A 86 4.37 13.61 9.88
N CYS A 87 5.50 14.23 10.22
CA CYS A 87 5.61 15.13 11.38
C CYS A 87 4.80 16.42 11.20
N GLN A 88 4.61 16.88 9.95
CA GLN A 88 3.77 18.03 9.59
C GLN A 88 2.28 17.67 9.45
N GLN A 89 1.88 16.45 9.82
CA GLN A 89 0.50 15.96 9.73
C GLN A 89 -0.02 15.74 8.29
N HIS A 90 0.88 15.68 7.31
CA HIS A 90 0.54 15.30 5.94
C HIS A 90 0.52 13.77 5.81
N PHE A 91 -0.59 13.16 6.25
CA PHE A 91 -0.75 11.71 6.24
C PHE A 91 -1.32 11.18 4.92
N ASP A 92 -0.86 9.99 4.54
CA ASP A 92 -1.32 9.21 3.40
C ASP A 92 -2.62 8.43 3.69
N TYR A 93 -3.70 9.17 3.97
CA TYR A 93 -4.99 8.58 4.39
C TYR A 93 -5.52 7.52 3.44
N LEU A 94 -5.45 7.76 2.13
CA LEU A 94 -6.01 6.86 1.12
C LEU A 94 -5.37 5.46 1.18
N VAL A 95 -4.05 5.40 1.35
CA VAL A 95 -3.29 4.13 1.38
C VAL A 95 -3.54 3.38 2.69
N ARG A 96 -3.96 4.08 3.75
CA ARG A 96 -4.21 3.49 5.08
C ARG A 96 -5.63 2.95 5.27
N LEU A 97 -6.55 3.27 4.35
CA LEU A 97 -7.90 2.71 4.37
C LEU A 97 -7.89 1.19 4.09
N SER A 98 -8.97 0.53 4.49
CA SER A 98 -9.22 -0.86 4.12
C SER A 98 -9.45 -0.97 2.61
N ASP A 99 -9.07 -2.11 2.04
CA ASP A 99 -9.18 -2.33 0.60
C ASP A 99 -10.63 -2.18 0.11
N ASP A 100 -11.63 -2.56 0.91
CA ASP A 100 -13.05 -2.40 0.57
C ASP A 100 -13.49 -0.94 0.42
N LEU A 101 -12.97 -0.05 1.28
CA LEU A 101 -13.27 1.38 1.20
C LEU A 101 -12.53 2.01 0.03
N ILE A 102 -11.28 1.60 -0.22
CA ILE A 102 -10.52 2.02 -1.40
C ILE A 102 -11.27 1.62 -2.66
N ILE A 103 -11.71 0.36 -2.77
CA ILE A 103 -12.52 -0.12 -3.91
C ILE A 103 -13.81 0.69 -4.07
N GLY A 104 -14.47 1.01 -2.95
CA GLY A 104 -15.66 1.88 -2.95
C GLY A 104 -15.37 3.26 -3.52
N ILE A 105 -14.29 3.92 -3.08
CA ILE A 105 -13.87 5.24 -3.58
C ILE A 105 -13.50 5.15 -5.08
N LEU A 106 -12.72 4.14 -5.46
CA LEU A 106 -12.27 3.95 -6.84
C LEU A 106 -13.45 3.65 -7.80
N SER A 107 -14.55 3.08 -7.31
CA SER A 107 -15.74 2.83 -8.14
C SER A 107 -16.43 4.09 -8.65
N PHE A 108 -16.12 5.26 -8.08
CA PHE A 108 -16.61 6.56 -8.55
C PHE A 108 -15.71 7.21 -9.60
N LEU A 109 -14.53 6.65 -9.87
CA LEU A 109 -13.55 7.19 -10.81
C LEU A 109 -13.69 6.56 -12.20
N ASP A 110 -13.32 7.33 -13.22
CA ASP A 110 -13.22 6.83 -14.59
C ASP A 110 -12.00 5.92 -14.77
N TRP A 111 -12.04 5.10 -15.83
CA TRP A 111 -10.98 4.14 -16.15
C TRP A 111 -9.59 4.80 -16.34
N GLU A 112 -9.53 6.01 -16.89
CA GLU A 112 -8.27 6.75 -17.07
C GLU A 112 -7.67 7.12 -15.71
N ASP A 113 -8.51 7.60 -14.81
CA ASP A 113 -8.09 8.03 -13.48
C ASP A 113 -7.73 6.84 -12.61
N ILE A 114 -8.44 5.72 -12.71
CA ILE A 114 -8.05 4.45 -12.08
C ILE A 114 -6.65 4.03 -12.54
N ARG A 115 -6.34 4.15 -13.83
CA ARG A 115 -5.01 3.84 -14.35
C ARG A 115 -3.94 4.76 -13.77
N ARG A 116 -4.21 6.06 -13.65
CA ARG A 116 -3.29 7.03 -13.05
C ARG A 116 -3.08 6.74 -11.56
N VAL A 117 -4.15 6.46 -10.83
CA VAL A 117 -4.10 6.11 -9.39
C VAL A 117 -3.34 4.82 -9.16
N ALA A 118 -3.50 3.81 -10.01
CA ALA A 118 -2.73 2.56 -9.92
C ALA A 118 -1.21 2.75 -10.13
N GLN A 119 -0.78 3.87 -10.72
CA GLN A 119 0.64 4.18 -10.95
C GLN A 119 1.28 4.95 -9.77
N THR A 120 0.51 5.45 -8.81
CA THR A 120 1.06 6.26 -7.72
C THR A 120 1.72 5.43 -6.63
N CYS A 121 1.13 4.29 -6.24
CA CYS A 121 1.69 3.44 -5.19
C CYS A 121 1.42 1.96 -5.39
N LYS A 122 2.30 1.13 -4.80
CA LYS A 122 2.23 -0.35 -4.92
C LYS A 122 0.94 -0.93 -4.34
N LYS A 123 0.43 -0.40 -3.22
CA LYS A 123 -0.82 -0.89 -2.62
C LYS A 123 -2.00 -0.63 -3.53
N LEU A 124 -2.14 0.59 -4.08
CA LEU A 124 -3.22 0.92 -5.02
C LEU A 124 -3.09 0.13 -6.31
N GLN A 125 -1.86 -0.09 -6.80
CA GLN A 125 -1.60 -0.98 -7.94
C GLN A 125 -2.10 -2.41 -7.69
N GLN A 126 -1.85 -2.96 -6.49
CA GLN A 126 -2.31 -4.29 -6.09
C GLN A 126 -3.84 -4.36 -5.99
N VAL A 127 -4.48 -3.36 -5.36
CA VAL A 127 -5.95 -3.29 -5.26
C VAL A 127 -6.58 -3.21 -6.65
N CYS A 128 -6.06 -2.37 -7.55
CA CYS A 128 -6.55 -2.25 -8.93
C CYS A 128 -6.28 -3.51 -9.77
N SER A 129 -5.28 -4.32 -9.40
CA SER A 129 -4.97 -5.59 -10.08
C SER A 129 -5.80 -6.77 -9.55
N SER A 130 -6.55 -6.60 -8.46
CA SER A 130 -7.34 -7.65 -7.84
C SER A 130 -8.63 -7.97 -8.62
N GLU A 131 -9.02 -9.24 -8.69
CA GLU A 131 -10.27 -9.65 -9.35
C GLU A 131 -11.51 -9.12 -8.62
N GLY A 132 -11.43 -8.98 -7.28
CA GLY A 132 -12.51 -8.44 -6.44
C GLY A 132 -12.86 -6.99 -6.76
N PHE A 133 -11.86 -6.17 -7.10
CA PHE A 133 -12.08 -4.80 -7.58
C PHE A 133 -12.92 -4.80 -8.86
N TRP A 134 -12.52 -5.56 -9.88
CA TRP A 134 -13.22 -5.60 -11.17
C TRP A 134 -14.63 -6.20 -11.08
N ALA A 135 -14.84 -7.16 -10.18
CA ALA A 135 -16.17 -7.71 -9.93
C ALA A 135 -17.14 -6.64 -9.37
N ARG A 136 -16.65 -5.77 -8.48
CA ARG A 136 -17.44 -4.66 -7.91
C ARG A 136 -17.57 -3.47 -8.87
N ALA A 137 -16.54 -3.16 -9.64
CA ALA A 137 -16.60 -2.12 -10.65
C ALA A 137 -17.60 -2.44 -11.78
N ALA A 138 -17.72 -3.72 -12.15
CA ALA A 138 -18.69 -4.16 -13.17
C ALA A 138 -20.15 -4.02 -12.75
N THR A 139 -20.45 -4.05 -11.44
CA THR A 139 -21.80 -3.88 -10.90
C THR A 139 -22.09 -2.43 -10.48
N ALA A 140 -21.08 -1.57 -10.46
CA ALA A 140 -21.25 -0.18 -10.06
C ALA A 140 -22.09 0.60 -11.10
N PRO A 141 -23.12 1.34 -10.66
CA PRO A 141 -23.96 2.12 -11.58
C PRO A 141 -23.24 3.32 -12.19
N TYR A 142 -22.17 3.80 -11.55
CA TYR A 142 -21.36 4.96 -11.92
C TYR A 142 -19.99 4.50 -12.45
N GLY A 143 -19.44 5.18 -13.46
CA GLY A 143 -18.21 4.78 -14.18
C GLY A 143 -18.42 4.30 -15.63
N ARG A 144 -19.64 4.41 -16.18
CA ARG A 144 -19.94 4.16 -17.60
C ARG A 144 -19.60 5.36 -18.49
N GLY A 145 -18.43 5.97 -18.30
CA GLY A 145 -17.84 6.77 -19.38
C GLY A 145 -17.61 5.87 -20.59
N ARG A 146 -18.05 6.29 -21.77
CA ARG A 146 -17.90 5.60 -23.06
C ARG A 146 -16.40 5.48 -23.42
N ALA A 147 -15.72 4.58 -22.74
CA ALA A 147 -14.32 4.31 -22.92
C ALA A 147 -14.17 3.20 -23.95
N VAL A 148 -13.82 3.58 -25.17
CA VAL A 148 -13.24 2.64 -26.13
C VAL A 148 -12.05 1.98 -25.44
N MET A 149 -12.02 0.65 -25.41
CA MET A 149 -10.99 -0.19 -24.77
C MET A 149 -9.61 -0.10 -25.47
N GLU A 150 -9.23 1.06 -26.00
CA GLU A 150 -7.91 1.29 -26.59
C GLU A 150 -7.01 1.95 -25.54
N GLY A 151 -6.09 1.16 -24.97
CA GLY A 151 -5.08 1.66 -24.02
C GLY A 151 -4.93 0.84 -22.73
N VAL A 152 -5.79 -0.14 -22.50
CA VAL A 152 -5.61 -1.12 -21.42
C VAL A 152 -4.48 -2.09 -21.82
N SER A 153 -3.50 -2.28 -20.94
CA SER A 153 -2.41 -3.25 -21.17
C SER A 153 -2.97 -4.61 -21.62
N PRO A 154 -2.35 -5.29 -22.61
CA PRO A 154 -2.83 -6.57 -23.13
C PRO A 154 -3.06 -7.62 -22.03
N ALA A 155 -2.33 -7.53 -20.91
CA ALA A 155 -2.49 -8.41 -19.77
C ALA A 155 -3.81 -8.16 -19.01
N ILE A 156 -4.21 -6.90 -18.84
CA ILE A 156 -5.45 -6.51 -18.17
C ILE A 156 -6.65 -6.77 -19.10
N GLN A 157 -6.52 -6.50 -20.40
CA GLN A 157 -7.51 -6.89 -21.41
C GLN A 157 -7.75 -8.40 -21.43
N ARG A 158 -6.68 -9.22 -21.40
CA ARG A 158 -6.79 -10.68 -21.32
C ARG A 158 -7.47 -11.12 -20.03
N ARG A 159 -7.16 -10.52 -18.88
CA ARG A 159 -7.80 -10.86 -17.61
C ARG A 159 -9.29 -10.51 -17.60
N LEU A 160 -9.67 -9.35 -18.14
CA LEU A 160 -11.07 -8.94 -18.29
C LEU A 160 -11.82 -9.84 -19.29
N LEU A 161 -11.21 -10.19 -20.43
CA LEU A 161 -11.78 -11.13 -21.40
C LEU A 161 -11.96 -12.53 -20.79
N VAL A 162 -10.98 -13.03 -20.05
CA VAL A 162 -11.08 -14.31 -19.33
C VAL A 162 -12.19 -14.26 -18.28
N PHE A 163 -12.33 -13.15 -17.56
CA PHE A 163 -13.37 -12.95 -16.56
C PHE A 163 -14.77 -12.93 -17.18
N HIS A 164 -14.99 -12.17 -18.26
CA HIS A 164 -16.25 -12.16 -18.99
C HIS A 164 -16.57 -13.53 -19.60
N ARG A 165 -15.57 -14.25 -20.13
CA ARG A 165 -15.74 -15.60 -20.67
C ARG A 165 -16.10 -16.60 -19.57
N ARG A 166 -15.46 -16.54 -18.39
CA ARG A 166 -15.78 -17.39 -17.24
C ARG A 166 -17.18 -17.12 -16.69
N GLN A 167 -17.58 -15.86 -16.56
CA GLN A 167 -18.95 -15.53 -16.13
C GLN A 167 -20.02 -15.99 -17.12
N ALA A 168 -19.79 -15.83 -18.43
CA ALA A 168 -20.70 -16.32 -19.46
C ALA A 168 -20.83 -17.86 -19.40
N LEU A 169 -19.71 -18.57 -19.22
CA LEU A 169 -19.71 -20.03 -19.05
C LEU A 169 -20.44 -20.47 -17.78
N SER A 170 -20.24 -19.80 -16.65
CA SER A 170 -20.96 -20.12 -15.41
C SER A 170 -22.47 -19.90 -15.54
N ARG A 171 -22.91 -18.84 -16.23
CA ARG A 171 -24.33 -18.59 -16.52
C ARG A 171 -24.92 -19.65 -17.45
N ALA A 172 -24.17 -20.06 -18.47
CA ALA A 172 -24.59 -21.14 -19.37
C ALA A 172 -24.74 -22.48 -18.63
N VAL A 173 -23.79 -22.82 -17.75
CA VAL A 173 -23.85 -24.03 -16.92
C VAL A 173 -25.02 -23.98 -15.93
N GLN A 174 -25.31 -22.83 -15.33
CA GLN A 174 -26.48 -22.66 -14.46
C GLN A 174 -27.80 -22.78 -15.23
N GLN A 175 -27.88 -22.25 -16.45
CA GLN A 175 -29.05 -22.42 -17.32
C GLN A 175 -29.25 -23.88 -17.73
N GLN A 176 -28.17 -24.59 -18.07
CA GLN A 176 -28.24 -26.03 -18.35
C GLN A 176 -28.71 -26.84 -17.13
N LYS A 177 -28.22 -26.53 -15.93
CA LYS A 177 -28.68 -27.19 -14.70
C LYS A 177 -30.17 -26.92 -14.42
N LYS A 178 -30.65 -25.70 -14.62
CA LYS A 178 -32.06 -25.33 -14.48
C LYS A 178 -32.96 -26.04 -15.50
N GLN A 179 -32.49 -26.18 -16.74
CA GLN A 179 -33.19 -26.96 -17.75
C GLN A 179 -33.21 -28.44 -17.36
N HIS A 180 -32.08 -29.03 -16.98
CA HIS A 180 -31.99 -30.42 -16.56
C HIS A 180 -32.88 -30.75 -15.34
N SER A 181 -33.04 -29.83 -14.38
CA SER A 181 -34.00 -29.98 -13.28
C SER A 181 -35.46 -29.80 -13.70
N ALA A 182 -35.74 -29.10 -14.81
CA ALA A 182 -37.09 -28.95 -15.35
C ALA A 182 -37.53 -30.17 -16.18
N TRP A 183 -36.59 -30.91 -16.78
CA TRP A 183 -36.85 -32.16 -17.51
C TRP A 183 -37.00 -33.38 -16.59
N HIS A 184 -36.56 -33.29 -15.33
CA HIS A 184 -36.74 -34.31 -14.29
C HIS A 184 -37.36 -33.70 -13.02
N PRO A 185 -38.66 -33.39 -13.02
CA PRO A 185 -39.36 -33.09 -11.79
C PRO A 185 -39.56 -34.39 -10.98
N GLN A 186 -39.16 -34.38 -9.71
CA GLN A 186 -39.59 -35.38 -8.73
C GLN A 186 -41.08 -35.22 -8.42
#